data_AF-A0A5R9NCQ0-F1
#
_entry.id   AF-A0A5R9NCQ0-F1
#
_cell.length_a   1.000
_cell.length_b   1.000
_cell.length_c   1.000
_cell.angle_alpha   90.00
_cell.angle_beta   90.00
_cell.angle_gamma   90.00
#
_symmetry.space_group_name_H-M   'P 1'
#
loop_
_entity.id
_entity.type
_entity.pdbx_description
1 polymer ?
#
loop_
_entity_poly.entity_id
_entity_poly.type
_entity_poly.pdbx_seq_one_letter_code
_entity_poly.pdbx_strand_id
1 'polypeptide(L)'
;MNRREAIFPANRHALYEDHAYSAAIRTGDLLFVSGQVGSRSDGTPEPDFERQVRLAFENLKATLNAAGCTFDDIVDVTTFHTDPQNQFETIMAVKQEIFSEPPYPNWTAVGVNWLAGFDFEIKVIARIPSKA
;
A
#
# COMPACT_ATOMS: atom_id res chain seq x y z
N MET A 1 -14.72 -2.75 -24.17
CA MET A 1 -13.99 -1.50 -23.82
C MET A 1 -13.39 -1.71 -22.44
N ASN A 2 -12.06 -1.70 -22.30
CA ASN A 2 -11.40 -1.81 -21.00
C ASN A 2 -11.57 -0.48 -20.27
N ARG A 3 -12.64 -0.35 -19.48
CA ARG A 3 -12.93 0.85 -18.70
C ARG A 3 -12.10 0.81 -17.41
N ARG A 4 -11.26 1.82 -17.21
CA ARG A 4 -10.61 2.05 -15.92
C ARG A 4 -11.63 2.58 -14.92
N GLU A 5 -11.63 2.03 -13.72
CA GLU A 5 -12.47 2.46 -12.60
C GLU A 5 -11.56 2.88 -11.45
N ALA A 6 -11.74 4.10 -10.94
CA ALA A 6 -10.99 4.59 -9.80
C ALA A 6 -11.62 4.07 -8.51
N ILE A 7 -10.80 3.52 -7.62
CA ILE A 7 -11.18 3.01 -6.32
C ILE A 7 -10.57 3.92 -5.25
N PHE A 8 -11.34 4.22 -4.21
CA PHE A 8 -10.90 4.99 -3.05
C PHE A 8 -11.38 4.34 -1.76
N PRO A 9 -10.57 4.32 -0.68
CA PRO A 9 -11.03 3.90 0.64
C PRO A 9 -12.14 4.83 1.15
N ALA A 10 -12.93 4.35 2.12
CA ALA A 10 -13.92 5.18 2.81
C ALA A 10 -13.24 6.29 3.65
N ASN A 11 -12.16 5.92 4.34
CA ASN A 11 -11.35 6.83 5.16
C ASN A 11 -10.17 7.36 4.34
N ARG A 12 -10.46 8.29 3.43
CA ARG A 12 -9.45 8.88 2.53
C ARG A 12 -8.56 9.84 3.31
N HIS A 13 -7.26 9.83 3.01
CA HIS A 13 -6.36 10.93 3.38
C HIS A 13 -6.41 12.04 2.33
N ALA A 14 -6.09 13.28 2.73
CA ALA A 14 -6.17 14.47 1.88
C ALA A 14 -5.33 14.40 0.58
N LEU A 15 -4.20 13.65 0.59
CA LEU A 15 -3.26 13.60 -0.54
C LEU A 15 -3.91 13.28 -1.89
N TYR A 16 -4.94 12.43 -1.94
CA TYR A 16 -5.60 12.07 -3.20
C TYR A 16 -6.26 13.29 -3.88
N GLU A 17 -6.88 14.16 -3.09
CA GLU A 17 -7.53 15.38 -3.57
C GLU A 17 -6.48 16.45 -3.85
N ASP A 18 -5.53 16.65 -2.93
CA ASP A 18 -4.48 17.68 -3.04
C ASP A 18 -3.50 17.44 -4.21
N HIS A 19 -3.27 16.18 -4.58
CA HIS A 19 -2.32 15.81 -5.63
C HIS A 19 -2.97 15.16 -6.87
N ALA A 20 -4.31 15.12 -6.92
CA ALA A 20 -5.08 14.69 -8.09
C ALA A 20 -4.71 13.29 -8.63
N TYR A 21 -4.67 12.27 -7.75
CA TYR A 21 -4.44 10.87 -8.15
C TYR A 21 -5.42 9.92 -7.45
N SER A 22 -5.63 8.73 -8.05
CA SER A 22 -6.53 7.71 -7.49
C SER A 22 -5.80 6.80 -6.50
N ALA A 23 -6.50 6.32 -5.46
CA ALA A 23 -5.93 5.35 -4.52
C ALA A 23 -5.60 4.02 -5.20
N ALA A 24 -6.50 3.57 -6.07
CA ALA A 24 -6.23 2.48 -6.98
C ALA A 24 -7.01 2.63 -8.28
N ILE A 25 -6.55 1.93 -9.32
CA ILE A 25 -7.27 1.76 -10.58
C ILE A 25 -7.58 0.28 -10.78
N ARG A 26 -8.86 -0.02 -10.94
CA ARG A 26 -9.33 -1.31 -11.43
C ARG A 26 -9.34 -1.32 -12.95
N THR A 27 -8.82 -2.40 -13.54
CA THR A 27 -8.96 -2.72 -14.96
C THR A 27 -9.15 -4.22 -15.13
N GLY A 28 -10.34 -4.63 -15.55
CA GLY A 28 -10.70 -6.06 -15.61
C GLY A 28 -10.68 -6.70 -14.23
N ASP A 29 -9.84 -7.74 -14.10
CA ASP A 29 -9.59 -8.54 -12.91
C ASP A 29 -8.33 -8.11 -12.14
N LEU A 30 -7.68 -7.01 -12.53
CA LEU A 30 -6.52 -6.46 -11.83
C LEU A 30 -6.84 -5.14 -11.15
N LEU A 31 -6.23 -4.97 -9.98
CA LEU A 31 -6.20 -3.74 -9.20
C LEU A 31 -4.77 -3.24 -9.09
N PHE A 32 -4.52 -2.06 -9.65
CA PHE A 32 -3.24 -1.37 -9.51
C PHE A 32 -3.38 -0.33 -8.42
N VAL A 33 -2.74 -0.56 -7.28
CA VAL A 33 -2.81 0.32 -6.12
C VAL A 33 -1.66 1.34 -6.20
N SER A 34 -1.98 2.61 -5.99
CA SER A 34 -0.97 3.66 -5.81
C SER A 34 -0.15 3.36 -4.56
N GLY A 35 1.09 3.86 -4.49
CA GLY A 35 1.94 3.71 -3.30
C GLY A 35 1.20 4.11 -2.03
N GLN A 36 1.14 3.19 -1.08
CA GLN A 36 0.54 3.43 0.23
C GLN A 36 1.64 3.76 1.22
N VAL A 37 1.43 4.85 1.94
CA VAL A 37 2.35 5.42 2.93
C VAL A 37 1.64 5.55 4.26
N GLY A 38 2.41 5.74 5.34
CA GLY A 38 1.86 5.97 6.69
C GLY A 38 1.32 7.37 6.87
N SER A 39 0.36 7.78 6.02
CA SER A 39 -0.29 9.08 6.07
C SER A 39 -1.47 9.08 7.03
N ARG A 40 -1.53 10.14 7.83
CA ARG A 40 -2.71 10.51 8.62
C ARG A 40 -3.78 11.10 7.70
N SER A 41 -4.97 11.34 8.25
CA SER A 41 -6.11 11.87 7.48
C SER A 41 -5.81 13.22 6.81
N ASP A 42 -4.99 14.06 7.45
CA ASP A 42 -4.53 15.35 6.92
C ASP A 42 -3.40 15.23 5.89
N GLY A 43 -2.97 14.01 5.55
CA GLY A 43 -1.90 13.74 4.60
C GLY A 43 -0.49 13.81 5.18
N THR A 44 -0.31 14.17 6.45
CA THR A 44 1.02 14.21 7.09
C THR A 44 1.53 12.81 7.43
N PRO A 45 2.86 12.60 7.45
CA PRO A 45 3.44 11.34 7.88
C PRO A 45 3.24 11.10 9.38
N GLU A 46 2.98 9.85 9.75
CA GLU A 46 3.15 9.42 11.13
C GLU A 46 4.64 9.54 11.51
N PRO A 47 5.00 10.28 12.57
CA PRO A 47 6.38 10.59 12.93
C PRO A 47 7.15 9.40 13.53
N ASP A 48 6.47 8.42 14.12
CA ASP A 48 7.12 7.20 14.60
C ASP A 48 7.21 6.19 13.44
N PHE A 49 8.42 5.70 13.15
CA PHE A 49 8.66 4.88 11.95
C PHE A 49 7.88 3.56 11.97
N GLU A 50 7.86 2.84 13.10
CA GLU A 50 7.10 1.58 13.18
C GLU A 50 5.60 1.83 12.97
N ARG A 51 5.05 2.85 13.63
CA ARG A 51 3.65 3.26 13.43
C ARG A 51 3.40 3.74 12.00
N GLN A 52 4.36 4.38 11.36
CA GLN A 52 4.26 4.79 9.95
C GLN A 52 4.15 3.57 9.02
N VAL A 53 4.98 2.54 9.23
CA VAL A 53 4.89 1.29 8.47
C VAL A 53 3.54 0.61 8.70
N ARG A 54 3.09 0.50 9.95
CA ARG A 54 1.78 -0.08 10.30
C ARG A 54 0.63 0.69 9.64
N LEU A 55 0.67 2.02 9.71
CA LEU A 55 -0.34 2.89 9.09
C LEU A 55 -0.33 2.77 7.56
N ALA A 56 0.83 2.57 6.93
CA ALA A 56 0.91 2.32 5.49
C ALA A 56 0.18 1.01 5.10
N PHE A 57 0.34 -0.05 5.90
CA PHE A 57 -0.39 -1.30 5.70
C PHE A 57 -1.89 -1.17 6.00
N GLU A 58 -2.28 -0.39 7.01
CA GLU A 58 -3.70 -0.10 7.30
C GLU A 58 -4.36 0.68 6.15
N ASN A 59 -3.68 1.69 5.61
CA ASN A 59 -4.12 2.45 4.45
C ASN A 59 -4.23 1.56 3.21
N LEU A 60 -3.26 0.65 3.01
CA LEU A 60 -3.32 -0.36 1.96
C LEU A 60 -4.53 -1.29 2.12
N LYS A 61 -4.76 -1.80 3.33
CA LYS A 61 -5.91 -2.66 3.64
C LYS A 61 -7.23 -1.95 3.33
N ALA A 62 -7.37 -0.68 3.72
CA ALA A 62 -8.57 0.11 3.44
C ALA A 62 -8.79 0.28 1.93
N THR A 63 -7.72 0.51 1.17
CA THR A 63 -7.78 0.65 -0.29
C THR A 63 -8.13 -0.67 -1.00
N LEU A 64 -7.54 -1.79 -0.55
CA LEU A 64 -7.88 -3.14 -1.05
C LEU A 64 -9.34 -3.49 -0.77
N ASN A 65 -9.81 -3.27 0.47
CA ASN A 65 -11.18 -3.55 0.87
C ASN A 65 -12.21 -2.76 0.03
N ALA A 66 -11.88 -1.53 -0.38
CA ALA A 66 -12.75 -0.74 -1.24
C ALA A 66 -12.94 -1.33 -2.65
N ALA A 67 -12.02 -2.19 -3.10
CA ALA A 67 -12.15 -2.98 -4.33
C ALA A 67 -12.75 -4.38 -4.09
N GLY A 68 -13.03 -4.74 -2.83
CA GLY A 68 -13.41 -6.11 -2.44
C GLY A 68 -12.23 -7.09 -2.39
N CYS A 69 -11.00 -6.59 -2.27
CA CYS A 69 -9.79 -7.40 -2.11
C CYS A 69 -9.34 -7.48 -0.63
N THR A 70 -8.56 -8.49 -0.31
CA THR A 70 -7.76 -8.60 0.94
C THR A 70 -6.26 -8.63 0.63
N PHE A 71 -5.41 -8.85 1.63
CA PHE A 71 -3.98 -9.07 1.41
C PHE A 71 -3.68 -10.37 0.64
N ASP A 72 -4.55 -11.38 0.71
CA ASP A 72 -4.38 -12.66 0.02
C ASP A 72 -4.53 -12.53 -1.50
N ASP A 73 -5.18 -11.45 -1.95
CA ASP A 73 -5.37 -11.14 -3.36
C ASP A 73 -4.15 -10.45 -3.99
N ILE A 74 -3.15 -10.07 -3.18
CA ILE A 74 -1.93 -9.43 -3.67
C ILE A 74 -1.11 -10.43 -4.49
N VAL A 75 -0.76 -10.03 -5.71
CA VAL A 75 0.06 -10.84 -6.63
C VAL A 75 1.43 -10.23 -6.91
N ASP A 76 1.64 -8.96 -6.54
CA ASP A 76 2.93 -8.28 -6.65
C ASP A 76 3.14 -7.25 -5.53
N VAL A 77 4.34 -7.25 -4.92
CA VAL A 77 4.74 -6.26 -3.91
C VAL A 77 6.07 -5.62 -4.27
N THR A 78 6.08 -4.29 -4.30
CA THR A 78 7.29 -3.47 -4.32
C THR A 78 7.28 -2.52 -3.13
N THR A 79 8.37 -2.45 -2.36
CA THR A 79 8.52 -1.48 -1.26
C THR A 79 9.70 -0.56 -1.49
N PHE A 80 9.55 0.68 -1.03
CA PHE A 80 10.55 1.73 -1.13
C PHE A 80 10.91 2.25 0.27
N HIS A 81 12.19 2.51 0.48
CA HIS A 81 12.77 2.80 1.81
C HIS A 81 13.75 3.98 1.71
N THR A 82 13.65 4.95 2.61
CA THR A 82 14.59 6.10 2.66
C THR A 82 15.92 5.74 3.31
N ASP A 83 15.93 4.78 4.23
CA ASP A 83 17.13 4.30 4.94
C ASP A 83 17.01 2.79 5.25
N PRO A 84 17.00 1.93 4.21
CA PRO A 84 16.72 0.50 4.40
C PRO A 84 17.66 -0.18 5.39
N GLN A 85 18.91 0.29 5.51
CA GLN A 85 19.90 -0.31 6.41
C GLN A 85 19.47 -0.22 7.89
N ASN A 86 18.81 0.87 8.29
CA ASN A 86 18.35 1.09 9.66
C ASN A 86 16.85 0.77 9.86
N GLN A 87 16.11 0.58 8.77
CA GLN A 87 14.65 0.40 8.78
C GLN A 87 14.21 -1.05 8.62
N PHE A 88 15.05 -1.91 8.04
CA PHE A 88 14.63 -3.24 7.58
C PHE A 88 14.10 -4.16 8.68
N GLU A 89 14.70 -4.16 9.87
CA GLU A 89 14.24 -5.02 10.98
C GLU A 89 12.83 -4.65 11.45
N THR A 90 12.53 -3.36 11.58
CA THR A 90 11.18 -2.88 11.91
C THR A 90 10.16 -3.26 10.83
N ILE A 91 10.53 -3.10 9.55
CA ILE A 91 9.67 -3.50 8.42
C ILE A 91 9.42 -5.02 8.45
N MET A 92 10.44 -5.83 8.76
CA MET A 92 10.31 -7.29 8.88
C MET A 92 9.33 -7.69 9.96
N ALA A 93 9.42 -7.09 11.15
CA ALA A 93 8.51 -7.37 12.25
C ALA A 93 7.05 -7.12 11.83
N VAL A 94 6.76 -5.93 11.29
CA VAL A 94 5.40 -5.58 10.84
C VAL A 94 4.93 -6.48 9.69
N LYS A 95 5.79 -6.74 8.69
CA LYS A 95 5.43 -7.60 7.56
C LYS A 95 5.11 -9.03 8.00
N GLN A 96 5.83 -9.59 8.96
CA GLN A 96 5.61 -10.96 9.46
C GLN A 96 4.31 -11.09 10.27
N GLU A 97 3.85 -10.01 10.90
CA GLU A 97 2.52 -10.01 11.53
C GLU A 97 1.38 -10.05 10.50
N ILE A 98 1.60 -9.46 9.32
CA ILE A 98 0.58 -9.32 8.26
C ILE A 98 0.57 -10.54 7.33
N PHE A 99 1.75 -10.96 6.86
CA PHE A 99 1.94 -12.14 6.04
C PHE A 99 2.57 -13.24 6.90
N SER A 100 1.77 -13.77 7.83
CA SER A 100 2.24 -14.68 8.88
C SER A 100 2.50 -16.11 8.40
N GLU A 101 1.88 -16.52 7.29
CA GLU A 101 1.94 -17.90 6.79
C GLU A 101 2.12 -17.95 5.27
N PRO A 102 2.71 -19.05 4.73
CA PRO A 102 2.83 -19.25 3.29
C PRO A 102 1.47 -19.59 2.63
N PRO A 103 1.30 -19.33 1.33
CA PRO A 103 2.30 -18.76 0.41
C PRO A 103 2.50 -17.26 0.64
N TYR A 104 3.75 -16.84 0.84
CA TYR A 104 4.10 -15.43 0.96
C TYR A 104 4.02 -14.73 -0.41
N PRO A 105 3.75 -13.41 -0.45
CA PRO A 105 3.80 -12.66 -1.71
C PRO A 105 5.23 -12.67 -2.29
N ASN A 106 5.34 -12.47 -3.60
CA ASN A 106 6.61 -12.04 -4.18
C ASN A 106 7.03 -10.70 -3.53
N TRP A 107 8.31 -10.33 -3.61
CA TRP A 107 8.72 -9.04 -3.05
C TRP A 107 10.00 -8.47 -3.66
N THR A 108 9.93 -7.20 -4.05
CA THR A 108 11.09 -6.36 -4.37
C THR A 108 11.21 -5.20 -3.39
N ALA A 109 12.36 -5.04 -2.74
CA ALA A 109 12.64 -3.93 -1.81
C ALA A 109 13.75 -3.04 -2.38
N VAL A 110 13.54 -1.72 -2.38
CA VAL A 110 14.44 -0.75 -3.03
C VAL A 110 14.74 0.43 -2.10
N GLY A 111 16.02 0.75 -1.94
CA GLY A 111 16.44 2.02 -1.32
C GLY A 111 16.25 3.18 -2.29
N VAL A 112 15.61 4.25 -1.84
CA VAL A 112 15.32 5.45 -2.64
C VAL A 112 15.71 6.71 -1.87
N ASN A 113 15.94 7.80 -2.60
CA ASN A 113 16.41 9.04 -1.99
C ASN A 113 15.29 9.90 -1.39
N TRP A 114 14.01 9.67 -1.75
CA TRP A 114 12.90 10.53 -1.34
C TRP A 114 11.53 9.88 -1.58
N LEU A 115 10.60 10.06 -0.63
CA LEU A 115 9.20 9.59 -0.68
C LEU A 115 8.23 10.66 -0.14
N ALA A 116 8.26 11.89 -0.65
CA ALA A 116 7.30 12.94 -0.27
C ALA A 116 7.17 13.25 1.25
N GLY A 117 8.23 13.03 2.02
CA GLY A 117 8.24 13.24 3.48
C GLY A 117 7.91 11.98 4.30
N PHE A 118 7.66 10.85 3.64
CA PHE A 118 7.55 9.53 4.25
C PHE A 118 8.87 8.77 4.17
N ASP A 119 8.97 7.70 4.94
CA ASP A 119 10.16 6.83 5.03
C ASP A 119 9.92 5.42 4.50
N PHE A 120 8.65 5.04 4.36
CA PHE A 120 8.22 3.76 3.81
C PHE A 120 7.03 3.95 2.86
N GLU A 121 7.12 3.32 1.69
CA GLU A 121 6.02 3.22 0.73
C GLU A 121 5.89 1.78 0.25
N ILE A 122 4.65 1.28 0.16
CA ILE A 122 4.32 -0.04 -0.40
C ILE A 122 3.42 0.11 -1.63
N LYS A 123 3.86 -0.42 -2.76
CA LYS A 123 3.12 -0.47 -4.01
C LYS A 123 2.74 -1.92 -4.30
N VAL A 124 1.46 -2.16 -4.61
CA VAL A 124 0.98 -3.52 -4.90
C VAL A 124 0.16 -3.62 -6.17
N ILE A 125 0.10 -4.83 -6.70
CA ILE A 125 -0.93 -5.26 -7.65
C ILE A 125 -1.70 -6.39 -7.00
N ALA A 126 -3.02 -6.33 -7.09
CA ALA A 126 -3.91 -7.39 -6.61
C ALA A 126 -4.79 -7.93 -7.74
N ARG A 127 -5.20 -9.19 -7.62
CA ARG A 127 -6.22 -9.80 -8.46
C ARG A 127 -7.57 -9.64 -7.78
N ILE A 128 -8.51 -8.99 -8.46
CA ILE A 128 -9.86 -8.81 -7.92
C ILE A 128 -10.60 -10.14 -8.01
N PRO A 129 -11.15 -10.67 -6.90
CA PRO A 129 -11.91 -11.91 -6.93
C PRO A 129 -13.06 -11.83 -7.94
N SER A 130 -13.19 -12.85 -8.78
CA SER A 130 -14.39 -13.03 -9.59
C SER A 130 -15.58 -13.21 -8.66
N LYS A 131 -16.67 -12.45 -8.88
CA LYS A 131 -17.96 -12.79 -8.24
C LYS A 131 -18.33 -14.20 -8.69
N ALA A 132 -18.44 -15.12 -7.72
CA ALA A 132 -19.00 -16.45 -7.95
C ALA A 132 -20.43 -16.36 -8.47
#